data_AF-A0A1C7FGF2-F1
#
_entry.id   AF-A0A1C7FGF2-F1
#
_cell.length_a   1.000
_cell.length_b   1.000
_cell.length_c   1.000
_cell.angle_alpha   90.00
_cell.angle_beta   90.00
_cell.angle_gamma   90.00
#
_symmetry.space_group_name_H-M   'P 1'
#
loop_
_entity.id
_entity.type
_entity.pdbx_description
1 polymer ?
#
loop_
_entity_poly.entity_id
_entity_poly.type
_entity_poly.pdbx_seq_one_letter_code
_entity_poly.pdbx_strand_id
1 'polypeptide(L)'
;MVLHKKNGWLPRMYAHIEEVRKPKGFWTEERVRQEALKYKSRMEFEKNCSSAYGYALRHKLMDDICSHMEHIGNRAKRCIYAIFSVERNEAYVGLTFSFQKRMLEHKNGYGHSTKELVTYPDTKYEKLTKYIDASLAAQLESEYVQKYRDKGFKLLNNESALGALGGKEPWTFKRVKHEARKYTSRIDFKNAPNSAYRIACEKGWLEEATSHMSEKVCWTYEHVEQEAAKYKTRKEFIQGNNSAYVVACREGWTDKVCAHMERLSTPNGYWTLERCKSESKKYKTRGEFKKTFSFSDESCIQKWLDKRSMLSHGYAQKAKWILG
;
A
#
# COMPACT_ATOMS: atom_id res chain seq x y z
N MET A 1 -34.73 27.39 9.75
CA MET A 1 -33.92 28.07 10.79
C MET A 1 -34.34 27.54 12.15
N VAL A 2 -33.45 26.81 12.83
CA VAL A 2 -33.79 25.99 14.00
C VAL A 2 -34.24 26.88 15.18
N LEU A 3 -35.40 26.53 15.78
CA LEU A 3 -36.17 27.30 16.78
C LEU A 3 -35.33 27.85 17.94
N HIS A 4 -34.30 27.11 18.36
CA HIS A 4 -33.43 27.46 19.49
C HIS A 4 -32.63 28.74 19.29
N LYS A 5 -32.36 29.17 18.04
CA LYS A 5 -31.67 30.45 17.74
C LYS A 5 -32.59 31.65 17.90
N LYS A 6 -33.90 31.49 17.65
CA LYS A 6 -34.89 32.58 17.71
C LYS A 6 -35.30 32.92 19.15
N ASN A 7 -35.31 31.93 20.04
CA ASN A 7 -35.81 32.09 21.41
C ASN A 7 -34.72 32.38 22.45
N GLY A 8 -33.45 32.56 22.06
CA GLY A 8 -32.37 32.88 23.00
C GLY A 8 -32.15 31.81 24.09
N TRP A 9 -32.45 30.55 23.79
CA TRP A 9 -32.35 29.45 24.77
C TRP A 9 -30.91 28.96 24.97
N LEU A 10 -30.02 29.20 24.00
CA LEU A 10 -28.62 28.79 24.08
C LEU A 10 -27.89 29.38 25.32
N PRO A 11 -27.90 30.70 25.61
CA PRO A 11 -27.25 31.22 26.81
C PRO A 11 -27.70 30.58 28.13
N ARG A 12 -28.98 30.21 28.25
CA ARG A 12 -29.53 29.56 29.46
C ARG A 12 -29.19 28.08 29.52
N MET A 13 -29.20 27.38 28.38
CA MET A 13 -28.85 25.96 28.31
C MET A 13 -27.38 25.70 28.62
N TYR A 14 -26.48 26.63 28.28
CA TYR A 14 -25.04 26.46 28.48
C TYR A 14 -24.51 27.19 29.73
N ALA A 15 -25.39 27.79 30.56
CA ALA A 15 -25.00 28.57 31.73
C ALA A 15 -24.24 27.78 32.82
N HIS A 16 -24.38 26.45 32.84
CA HIS A 16 -23.69 25.55 33.76
C HIS A 16 -22.39 24.96 33.17
N ILE A 17 -22.09 25.26 31.91
CA ILE A 17 -20.90 24.76 31.23
C ILE A 17 -19.84 25.85 31.41
N GLU A 18 -18.88 25.60 32.30
CA GLU A 18 -17.70 26.45 32.46
C GLU A 18 -17.05 26.69 31.09
N GLU A 19 -16.77 27.96 30.76
CA GLU A 19 -16.16 28.32 29.48
C GLU A 19 -14.76 27.70 29.37
N VAL A 20 -14.67 26.58 28.64
CA VAL A 20 -13.40 25.83 28.43
C VAL A 20 -12.38 26.64 27.61
N ARG A 21 -12.82 27.71 26.92
CA ARG A 21 -11.95 28.53 26.06
C ARG A 21 -11.35 29.71 26.82
N LYS A 22 -10.04 29.60 27.06
CA LYS A 22 -9.20 30.70 27.55
C LYS A 22 -9.37 31.95 26.66
N PRO A 23 -9.47 33.16 27.25
CA PRO A 23 -9.65 34.40 26.50
C PRO A 23 -8.48 34.68 25.55
N LYS A 24 -8.72 35.48 24.51
CA LYS A 24 -7.68 35.86 23.54
C LYS A 24 -6.55 36.59 24.26
N GLY A 25 -5.30 36.16 24.06
CA GLY A 25 -4.12 36.72 24.75
C GLY A 25 -3.86 36.15 26.15
N PHE A 26 -4.57 35.10 26.57
CA PHE A 26 -4.36 34.46 27.88
C PHE A 26 -2.93 33.96 28.12
N TRP A 27 -2.24 33.51 27.06
CA TRP A 27 -0.89 32.98 27.13
C TRP A 27 0.13 34.11 27.05
N THR A 28 0.95 34.21 28.09
CA THR A 28 2.16 35.03 28.18
C THR A 28 3.37 34.13 28.37
N GLU A 29 4.59 34.62 28.15
CA GLU A 29 5.82 33.86 28.37
C GLU A 29 5.85 33.22 29.77
N GLU A 30 5.56 34.00 30.82
CA GLU A 30 5.58 33.50 32.19
C GLU A 30 4.52 32.42 32.45
N ARG A 31 3.30 32.60 31.94
CA ARG A 31 2.24 31.59 32.10
C ARG A 31 2.58 30.29 31.37
N VAL A 32 3.18 30.41 30.20
CA VAL A 32 3.61 29.25 29.41
C VAL A 32 4.79 28.55 30.09
N ARG A 33 5.72 29.28 30.71
CA ARG A 33 6.82 28.72 31.53
C ARG A 33 6.27 27.95 32.73
N GLN A 34 5.38 28.53 33.51
CA GLN A 34 4.76 27.87 34.67
C GLN A 34 3.95 26.63 34.26
N GLU A 35 3.27 26.69 33.12
CA GLU A 35 2.53 25.54 32.61
C GLU A 35 3.48 24.42 32.12
N ALA A 36 4.57 24.79 31.44
CA ALA A 36 5.58 23.85 30.96
C ALA A 36 6.28 23.10 32.11
N LEU A 37 6.48 23.74 33.27
CA LEU A 37 7.07 23.11 34.47
C LEU A 37 6.24 21.92 35.01
N LYS A 38 4.95 21.82 34.66
CA LYS A 38 4.09 20.71 35.07
C LYS A 38 4.39 19.40 34.34
N TYR A 39 5.09 19.46 33.20
CA TYR A 39 5.31 18.31 32.32
C TYR A 39 6.78 17.89 32.29
N LYS A 40 7.02 16.59 32.11
CA LYS A 40 8.37 16.01 32.09
C LYS A 40 8.94 15.91 30.67
N SER A 41 8.11 16.02 29.64
CA SER A 41 8.51 15.92 28.24
C SER A 41 7.76 16.89 27.31
N ARG A 42 8.41 17.28 26.21
CA ARG A 42 7.82 18.18 25.18
C ARG A 42 6.55 17.57 24.54
N MET A 43 6.51 16.25 24.35
CA MET A 43 5.33 15.55 23.80
C MET A 43 4.14 15.59 24.76
N GLU A 44 4.39 15.43 26.06
CA GLU A 44 3.35 15.52 27.09
C GLU A 44 2.80 16.95 27.18
N PHE A 45 3.68 17.95 27.10
CA PHE A 45 3.30 19.35 27.04
C PHE A 45 2.44 19.68 25.82
N GLU A 46 2.81 19.19 24.63
CA GLU A 46 2.03 19.35 23.41
C GLU A 46 0.64 18.71 23.51
N LYS A 47 0.57 17.45 23.99
CA LYS A 47 -0.67 16.68 24.05
C LYS A 47 -1.65 17.26 25.07
N ASN A 48 -1.16 17.65 26.25
CA ASN A 48 -2.00 18.12 27.35
C ASN A 48 -2.31 19.62 27.26
N CYS A 49 -1.40 20.41 26.68
CA CYS A 49 -1.54 21.86 26.60
C CYS A 49 -1.10 22.42 25.24
N SER A 50 -1.75 21.93 24.18
CA SER A 50 -1.47 22.31 22.78
C SER A 50 -1.49 23.82 22.52
N SER A 51 -2.35 24.56 23.23
CA SER A 51 -2.44 26.02 23.09
C SER A 51 -1.21 26.76 23.63
N ALA A 52 -0.66 26.32 24.78
CA ALA A 52 0.56 26.87 25.35
C ALA A 52 1.78 26.46 24.52
N TYR A 53 1.84 25.19 24.11
CA TYR A 53 2.88 24.67 23.23
C TYR A 53 2.94 25.43 21.90
N GLY A 54 1.78 25.68 21.28
CA GLY A 54 1.69 26.48 20.05
C GLY A 54 2.12 27.94 20.24
N TYR A 55 1.88 28.54 21.42
CA TYR A 55 2.42 29.86 21.75
C TYR A 55 3.95 29.82 21.83
N ALA A 56 4.51 28.87 22.58
CA ALA A 56 5.96 28.71 22.72
C ALA A 56 6.68 28.53 21.37
N LEU A 57 6.10 27.75 20.45
CA LEU A 57 6.65 27.56 19.11
C LEU A 57 6.66 28.85 18.28
N ARG A 58 5.54 29.60 18.26
CA ARG A 58 5.46 30.87 17.50
C ARG A 58 6.44 31.92 18.01
N HIS A 59 6.70 31.92 19.32
CA HIS A 59 7.59 32.87 19.98
C HIS A 59 9.03 32.34 20.17
N LYS A 60 9.36 31.15 19.65
CA LYS A 60 10.69 30.51 19.78
C LYS A 60 11.19 30.34 21.22
N LEU A 61 10.27 30.22 22.17
CA LEU A 61 10.58 30.10 23.61
C LEU A 61 10.89 28.66 24.05
N MET A 62 10.77 27.69 23.13
CA MET A 62 10.81 26.26 23.44
C MET A 62 12.10 25.80 24.12
N ASP A 63 13.24 26.35 23.75
CA ASP A 63 14.52 25.92 24.31
C ASP A 63 14.70 26.40 25.75
N ASP A 64 14.22 27.60 26.08
CA ASP A 64 14.27 28.15 27.44
C ASP A 64 13.25 27.49 28.37
N ILE A 65 11.97 27.44 27.96
CA ILE A 65 10.88 26.96 28.82
C ILE A 65 10.87 25.43 28.99
N CYS A 66 11.48 24.69 28.05
CA CYS A 66 11.55 23.22 28.10
C CYS A 66 12.96 22.72 28.43
N SER A 67 13.83 23.57 28.97
CA SER A 67 15.20 23.21 29.36
C SER A 67 15.24 22.11 30.42
N HIS A 68 14.22 22.04 31.29
CA HIS A 68 14.05 20.99 32.31
C HIS A 68 13.46 19.68 31.78
N MET A 69 12.92 19.68 30.55
CA MET A 69 12.27 18.50 29.99
C MET A 69 13.31 17.55 29.40
N GLU A 70 13.21 16.26 29.70
CA GLU A 70 14.09 15.28 29.06
C GLU A 70 13.84 15.25 27.56
N HIS A 71 14.91 15.40 26.77
CA HIS A 71 14.87 15.04 25.36
C HIS A 71 14.59 13.54 25.25
N ILE A 72 13.35 13.18 24.92
CA ILE A 72 13.02 11.82 24.48
C ILE A 72 13.88 11.56 23.24
N GLY A 73 14.56 10.41 23.22
CA GLY A 73 15.32 9.96 22.07
C GLY A 73 14.44 9.84 20.82
N ASN A 74 15.09 9.67 19.67
CA ASN A 74 14.41 9.40 18.41
C ASN A 74 15.03 8.15 17.78
N ARG A 75 14.61 7.76 16.58
CA ARG A 75 15.19 6.56 15.94
C ARG A 75 16.71 6.62 15.77
N ALA A 76 17.28 7.83 15.65
CA ALA A 76 18.71 8.09 15.56
C ALA A 76 19.40 8.24 16.93
N LYS A 77 18.66 8.57 18.00
CA LYS A 77 19.20 8.73 19.36
C LYS A 77 18.56 7.73 20.34
N ARG A 78 19.33 6.75 20.80
CA ARG A 78 18.88 5.67 21.68
C ARG A 78 19.71 5.63 22.97
N CYS A 79 19.11 5.18 24.07
CA CYS A 79 19.80 4.88 25.32
C CYS A 79 19.78 3.38 25.56
N ILE A 80 20.76 2.92 26.32
CA ILE A 80 20.87 1.54 26.79
C ILE A 80 20.25 1.47 28.19
N TYR A 81 19.50 0.41 28.45
CA TYR A 81 18.90 0.12 29.73
C TYR A 81 19.16 -1.32 30.13
N ALA A 82 19.08 -1.58 31.44
CA ALA A 82 19.10 -2.93 32.00
C ALA A 82 17.87 -3.15 32.89
N ILE A 83 17.35 -4.36 32.82
CA ILE A 83 16.37 -4.92 33.74
C ILE A 83 17.07 -6.11 34.39
N PHE A 84 17.16 -6.16 35.72
CA PHE A 84 17.84 -7.26 36.38
C PHE A 84 17.26 -7.54 37.76
N SER A 85 17.36 -8.81 38.18
CA SER A 85 17.03 -9.30 39.52
C SER A 85 18.32 -9.78 40.16
N VAL A 86 18.61 -9.28 41.36
CA VAL A 86 19.84 -9.63 42.09
C VAL A 86 19.70 -11.01 42.71
N GLU A 87 18.50 -11.36 43.21
CA GLU A 87 18.26 -12.65 43.85
C GLU A 87 18.26 -13.81 42.85
N ARG A 88 17.73 -13.59 41.64
CA ARG A 88 17.72 -14.59 40.58
C ARG A 88 18.97 -14.59 39.71
N ASN A 89 19.81 -13.56 39.86
CA ASN A 89 21.01 -13.35 39.06
C ASN A 89 20.70 -13.39 37.56
N GLU A 90 19.57 -12.79 37.17
CA GLU A 90 19.13 -12.71 35.77
C GLU A 90 19.11 -11.25 35.31
N ALA A 91 19.54 -11.01 34.07
CA ALA A 91 19.59 -9.68 33.50
C ALA A 91 19.15 -9.67 32.03
N TYR A 92 18.55 -8.56 31.64
CA TYR A 92 18.23 -8.23 30.26
C TYR A 92 18.76 -6.83 29.97
N VAL A 93 19.52 -6.69 28.90
CA VAL A 93 20.05 -5.39 28.43
C VAL A 93 19.37 -5.07 27.11
N GLY A 94 18.95 -3.82 26.92
CA GLY A 94 18.32 -3.42 25.66
C GLY A 94 18.58 -1.97 25.29
N LEU A 95 18.41 -1.65 24.01
CA LEU A 95 18.39 -0.28 23.51
C LEU A 95 16.97 0.23 23.24
N THR A 96 16.71 1.50 23.55
CA THR A 96 15.42 2.16 23.30
C THR A 96 15.59 3.66 23.04
N PHE A 97 14.70 4.26 22.26
CA PHE A 97 14.65 5.72 22.12
C PHE A 97 13.78 6.39 23.19
N SER A 98 13.05 5.62 23.99
CA SER A 98 12.20 6.15 25.07
C SER A 98 12.20 5.19 26.26
N PHE A 99 13.01 5.50 27.27
CA PHE A 99 13.18 4.67 28.46
C PHE A 99 11.85 4.43 29.21
N GLN A 100 11.16 5.50 29.63
CA GLN A 100 9.93 5.39 30.44
C GLN A 100 8.84 4.56 29.74
N LYS A 101 8.59 4.85 28.46
CA LYS A 101 7.63 4.07 27.65
C LYS A 101 8.02 2.60 27.58
N ARG A 102 9.30 2.30 27.35
CA ARG A 102 9.80 0.92 27.27
C ARG A 102 9.64 0.18 28.61
N MET A 103 9.87 0.86 29.73
CA MET A 103 9.66 0.26 31.06
C MET A 103 8.18 -0.05 31.31
N LEU A 104 7.28 0.84 30.89
CA LEU A 104 5.84 0.61 30.96
C LEU A 104 5.40 -0.56 30.07
N GLU A 105 5.94 -0.68 28.86
CA GLU A 105 5.71 -1.83 27.96
C GLU A 105 6.09 -3.15 28.65
N HIS A 106 7.30 -3.23 29.23
CA HIS A 106 7.74 -4.42 29.97
C HIS A 106 6.81 -4.74 31.15
N LYS A 107 6.43 -3.74 31.96
CA LYS A 107 5.46 -3.90 33.06
C LYS A 107 4.09 -4.39 32.61
N ASN A 108 3.66 -3.99 31.42
CA ASN A 108 2.42 -4.43 30.81
C ASN A 108 2.54 -5.82 30.13
N GLY A 109 3.68 -6.51 30.26
CA GLY A 109 3.91 -7.83 29.70
C GLY A 109 4.37 -7.85 28.24
N TYR A 110 4.75 -6.69 27.67
CA TYR A 110 5.34 -6.63 26.33
C TYR A 110 6.83 -6.99 26.37
N GLY A 111 7.15 -8.23 25.99
CA GLY A 111 8.52 -8.73 25.86
C GLY A 111 8.63 -10.18 26.29
N HIS A 112 8.81 -11.10 25.35
CA HIS A 112 8.85 -12.53 25.67
C HIS A 112 10.01 -12.89 26.63
N SER A 113 11.20 -12.34 26.39
CA SER A 113 12.40 -12.64 27.20
C SER A 113 12.35 -12.06 28.62
N THR A 114 11.69 -10.93 28.83
CA THR A 114 11.64 -10.20 30.11
C THR A 114 10.37 -10.45 30.90
N LYS A 115 9.43 -11.23 30.34
CA LYS A 115 8.10 -11.46 30.91
C LYS A 115 8.15 -12.01 32.32
N GLU A 116 9.05 -12.96 32.57
CA GLU A 116 9.21 -13.57 33.90
C GLU A 116 9.97 -12.62 34.84
N LEU A 117 11.08 -12.05 34.35
CA LEU A 117 11.95 -11.13 35.09
C LEU A 117 11.19 -9.96 35.71
N VAL A 118 10.21 -9.40 35.00
CA VAL A 118 9.42 -8.25 35.46
C VAL A 118 8.46 -8.59 36.61
N THR A 119 8.14 -9.86 36.83
CA THR A 119 7.21 -10.27 37.89
C THR A 119 7.87 -10.34 39.27
N TYR A 120 9.19 -10.43 39.33
CA TYR A 120 9.90 -10.52 40.60
C TYR A 120 9.89 -9.16 41.34
N PRO A 121 9.72 -9.17 42.68
CA PRO A 121 9.64 -7.96 43.48
C PRO A 121 10.97 -7.21 43.58
N ASP A 122 12.11 -7.90 43.42
CA ASP A 122 13.46 -7.33 43.51
C ASP A 122 13.96 -6.76 42.17
N THR A 123 13.15 -6.83 41.11
CA THR A 123 13.56 -6.40 39.77
C THR A 123 13.79 -4.89 39.69
N LYS A 124 15.01 -4.54 39.29
CA LYS A 124 15.48 -3.17 39.12
C LYS A 124 15.52 -2.78 37.65
N TYR A 125 15.20 -1.52 37.39
CA TYR A 125 15.18 -0.91 36.07
C TYR A 125 16.17 0.25 36.05
N GLU A 126 17.23 0.12 35.27
CA GLU A 126 18.29 1.14 35.21
C GLU A 126 18.51 1.65 33.79
N LYS A 127 18.61 2.98 33.68
CA LYS A 127 19.07 3.65 32.46
C LYS A 127 20.59 3.78 32.53
N LEU A 128 21.28 3.03 31.67
CA LEU A 128 22.74 2.89 31.72
C LEU A 128 23.47 4.04 31.01
N THR A 129 22.87 4.60 29.97
CA THR A 129 23.47 5.67 29.16
C THR A 129 22.50 6.83 28.92
N LYS A 130 23.05 8.00 28.59
CA LYS A 130 22.29 9.10 27.97
C LYS A 130 21.85 8.67 26.55
N TYR A 131 20.96 9.44 25.92
CA TYR A 131 20.59 9.18 24.53
C TYR A 131 21.77 9.51 23.60
N ILE A 132 22.35 8.47 23.02
CA ILE A 132 23.51 8.49 22.12
C ILE A 132 23.11 8.06 20.70
N ASP A 133 24.00 8.18 19.73
CA ASP A 133 23.71 7.75 18.35
C ASP A 133 23.32 6.27 18.27
N ALA A 134 22.35 5.94 17.42
CA ALA A 134 21.81 4.59 17.29
C ALA A 134 22.86 3.55 16.84
N SER A 135 23.83 3.95 16.01
CA SER A 135 24.91 3.07 15.58
C SER A 135 25.84 2.73 16.75
N LEU A 136 26.23 3.74 17.52
CA LEU A 136 27.04 3.58 18.72
C LEU A 136 26.28 2.81 19.81
N ALA A 137 24.99 3.06 19.98
CA ALA A 137 24.14 2.34 20.93
C ALA A 137 24.06 0.84 20.61
N ALA A 138 24.02 0.47 19.33
CA ALA A 138 24.01 -0.92 18.92
C ALA A 138 25.33 -1.64 19.25
N GLN A 139 26.47 -0.96 19.11
CA GLN A 139 27.78 -1.51 19.47
C GLN A 139 27.92 -1.66 20.99
N LEU A 140 27.59 -0.61 21.74
CA LEU A 140 27.68 -0.59 23.19
C LEU A 140 26.71 -1.59 23.85
N GLU A 141 25.58 -1.93 23.22
CA GLU A 141 24.66 -2.95 23.75
C GLU A 141 25.39 -4.28 24.00
N SER A 142 26.21 -4.74 23.04
CA SER A 142 27.01 -5.96 23.18
C SER A 142 28.04 -5.85 24.31
N GLU A 143 28.68 -4.70 24.47
CA GLU A 143 29.63 -4.45 25.56
C GLU A 143 28.96 -4.51 26.94
N TYR A 144 27.79 -3.89 27.08
CA TYR A 144 27.03 -3.93 28.33
C TYR A 144 26.52 -5.34 28.63
N VAL A 145 26.11 -6.11 27.62
CA VAL A 145 25.74 -7.52 27.80
C VAL A 145 26.91 -8.32 28.38
N GLN A 146 28.13 -8.14 27.86
CA GLN A 146 29.31 -8.79 28.43
C GLN A 146 29.62 -8.29 29.85
N LYS A 147 29.52 -7.00 30.11
CA LYS A 147 29.71 -6.44 31.46
C LYS A 147 28.76 -7.06 32.50
N TYR A 148 27.50 -7.34 32.14
CA TYR A 148 26.57 -8.03 33.04
C TYR A 148 26.87 -9.53 33.16
N ARG A 149 27.38 -10.16 32.09
CA ARG A 149 27.84 -11.55 32.12
C ARG A 149 29.05 -11.72 33.06
N ASP A 150 30.01 -10.81 32.98
CA ASP A 150 31.21 -10.80 33.83
C ASP A 150 30.88 -10.55 35.31
N LYS A 151 29.78 -9.82 35.57
CA LYS A 151 29.23 -9.66 36.93
C LYS A 151 28.53 -10.92 37.45
N GLY A 152 28.40 -11.96 36.64
CA GLY A 152 27.81 -13.25 36.99
C GLY A 152 26.36 -13.42 36.57
N PHE A 153 25.70 -12.42 35.99
CA PHE A 153 24.28 -12.53 35.62
C PHE A 153 24.06 -13.50 34.45
N LYS A 154 22.97 -14.25 34.49
CA LYS A 154 22.41 -15.01 33.38
C LYS A 154 21.64 -14.06 32.46
N LEU A 155 22.11 -13.91 31.22
CA LEU A 155 21.53 -12.97 30.26
C LEU A 155 20.33 -13.59 29.54
N LEU A 156 19.20 -12.89 29.53
CA LEU A 156 17.95 -13.29 28.85
C LEU A 156 17.88 -12.79 27.40
N ASN A 157 18.94 -12.14 26.91
CA ASN A 157 19.03 -11.61 25.55
C ASN A 157 19.16 -12.73 24.51
N ASN A 158 18.46 -12.61 23.39
CA ASN A 158 18.72 -13.46 22.22
C ASN A 158 20.01 -13.00 21.53
N GLU A 159 21.03 -13.86 21.50
CA GLU A 159 22.36 -13.52 20.97
C GLU A 159 22.32 -13.07 19.49
N SER A 160 21.44 -13.65 18.69
CA SER A 160 21.23 -13.27 17.28
C SER A 160 20.52 -11.93 17.05
N ALA A 161 19.93 -11.35 18.10
CA ALA A 161 19.17 -10.10 18.03
C ALA A 161 19.91 -8.92 18.69
N LEU A 162 21.14 -9.11 19.17
CA LEU A 162 21.96 -8.04 19.73
C LEU A 162 22.30 -7.00 18.65
N GLY A 163 22.14 -5.73 18.99
CA GLY A 163 22.33 -4.59 18.09
C GLY A 163 21.18 -4.35 17.10
N ALA A 164 20.11 -5.14 17.16
CA ALA A 164 19.01 -5.02 16.21
C ALA A 164 18.21 -3.72 16.42
N LEU A 165 18.28 -2.80 15.45
CA LEU A 165 17.62 -1.50 15.55
C LEU A 165 16.09 -1.56 15.32
N GLY A 166 15.49 -2.74 15.14
CA GLY A 166 14.03 -2.95 15.17
C GLY A 166 13.25 -2.20 14.09
N GLY A 167 13.87 -1.90 12.95
CA GLY A 167 13.21 -1.28 11.79
C GLY A 167 13.46 -2.09 10.52
N LYS A 168 12.58 -1.97 9.52
CA LYS A 168 12.92 -2.42 8.16
C LYS A 168 14.24 -1.74 7.80
N GLU A 169 15.24 -2.53 7.42
CA GLU A 169 16.52 -1.99 6.96
C GLU A 169 16.27 -0.90 5.91
N PRO A 170 17.13 0.11 5.80
CA PRO A 170 17.05 1.07 4.73
C PRO A 170 17.24 0.37 3.36
N TRP A 171 16.64 0.93 2.32
CA TRP A 171 16.86 0.48 0.94
C TRP A 171 18.24 0.94 0.48
N THR A 172 19.18 -0.02 0.41
CA THR A 172 20.48 0.14 -0.21
C THR A 172 20.42 -0.30 -1.68
N PHE A 173 21.35 0.19 -2.51
CA PHE A 173 21.40 -0.19 -3.93
C PHE A 173 21.49 -1.71 -4.12
N LYS A 174 22.37 -2.38 -3.36
CA LYS A 174 22.52 -3.84 -3.38
C LYS A 174 21.20 -4.57 -3.08
N ARG A 175 20.45 -4.08 -2.09
CA ARG A 175 19.17 -4.67 -1.71
C ARG A 175 18.09 -4.45 -2.76
N VAL A 176 18.02 -3.25 -3.35
CA VAL A 176 17.11 -2.96 -4.47
C VAL A 176 17.43 -3.86 -5.66
N LYS A 177 18.72 -4.02 -6.02
CA LYS A 177 19.18 -4.90 -7.11
C LYS A 177 18.84 -6.37 -6.85
N HIS A 178 19.01 -6.84 -5.61
CA HIS A 178 18.63 -8.19 -5.22
C HIS A 178 17.11 -8.41 -5.29
N GLU A 179 16.31 -7.44 -4.85
CA GLU A 179 14.85 -7.52 -4.94
C GLU A 179 14.36 -7.49 -6.40
N ALA A 180 14.94 -6.63 -7.24
CA ALA A 180 14.61 -6.53 -8.65
C ALA A 180 14.84 -7.84 -9.41
N ARG A 181 15.85 -8.64 -9.04
CA ARG A 181 16.12 -9.97 -9.66
C ARG A 181 14.98 -10.98 -9.51
N LYS A 182 14.05 -10.77 -8.57
CA LYS A 182 12.87 -11.63 -8.40
C LYS A 182 11.83 -11.45 -9.50
N TYR A 183 11.95 -10.39 -10.29
CA TYR A 183 10.99 -10.01 -11.31
C TYR A 183 11.64 -10.06 -12.70
N THR A 184 10.87 -10.52 -13.68
CA THR A 184 11.29 -10.62 -15.09
C THR A 184 10.97 -9.35 -15.87
N SER A 185 9.90 -8.64 -15.51
CA SER A 185 9.49 -7.40 -16.15
C SER A 185 9.53 -6.20 -15.20
N ARG A 186 9.80 -5.01 -15.76
CA ARG A 186 9.76 -3.74 -15.00
C ARG A 186 8.37 -3.45 -14.43
N ILE A 187 7.30 -3.95 -15.05
CA ILE A 187 5.92 -3.77 -14.57
C ILE A 187 5.67 -4.62 -13.31
N ASP A 188 6.13 -5.87 -13.31
CA ASP A 188 5.99 -6.74 -12.13
C ASP A 188 6.80 -6.20 -10.96
N PHE A 189 7.99 -5.67 -11.23
CA PHE A 189 8.79 -5.00 -10.21
C PHE A 189 8.12 -3.72 -9.69
N LYS A 190 7.44 -2.96 -10.55
CA LYS A 190 6.67 -1.77 -10.16
C LYS A 190 5.45 -2.11 -9.29
N ASN A 191 4.78 -3.22 -9.59
CA ASN A 191 3.58 -3.67 -8.89
C ASN A 191 3.90 -4.49 -7.63
N ALA A 192 5.18 -4.69 -7.31
CA ALA A 192 5.61 -5.38 -6.11
C ALA A 192 5.05 -4.71 -4.83
N PRO A 193 4.73 -5.47 -3.77
CA PRO A 193 4.22 -4.92 -2.50
C PRO A 193 5.28 -4.15 -1.69
N ASN A 194 6.48 -3.98 -2.24
CA ASN A 194 7.62 -3.35 -1.59
C ASN A 194 7.88 -1.96 -2.20
N SER A 195 8.55 -1.08 -1.44
CA SER A 195 8.89 0.27 -1.93
C SER A 195 10.18 0.31 -2.76
N ALA A 196 10.73 -0.84 -3.18
CA ALA A 196 12.03 -0.91 -3.86
C ALA A 196 12.02 -0.14 -5.18
N TYR A 197 10.98 -0.34 -6.00
CA TYR A 197 10.83 0.35 -7.29
C TYR A 197 10.80 1.87 -7.11
N ARG A 198 9.97 2.37 -6.18
CA ARG A 198 9.86 3.81 -5.90
C ARG A 198 11.20 4.41 -5.48
N ILE A 199 11.92 3.73 -4.57
CA ILE A 199 13.22 4.20 -4.10
C ILE A 199 14.25 4.15 -5.24
N ALA A 200 14.20 3.13 -6.11
CA ALA A 200 15.06 3.05 -7.27
C ALA A 200 14.86 4.25 -8.22
N CYS A 201 13.60 4.68 -8.43
CA CYS A 201 13.29 5.88 -9.21
C CYS A 201 13.83 7.15 -8.53
N GLU A 202 13.54 7.35 -7.25
CA GLU A 202 13.96 8.53 -6.49
C GLU A 202 15.48 8.72 -6.45
N LYS A 203 16.22 7.60 -6.45
CA LYS A 203 17.69 7.60 -6.38
C LYS A 203 18.39 7.41 -7.73
N GLY A 204 17.64 7.32 -8.83
CA GLY A 204 18.22 7.09 -10.16
C GLY A 204 18.86 5.71 -10.35
N TRP A 205 18.49 4.72 -9.54
CA TRP A 205 19.03 3.35 -9.59
C TRP A 205 18.26 2.42 -10.53
N LEU A 206 17.15 2.89 -11.11
CA LEU A 206 16.21 2.04 -11.84
C LEU A 206 16.87 1.32 -13.02
N GLU A 207 17.64 2.03 -13.84
CA GLU A 207 18.28 1.45 -15.04
C GLU A 207 19.27 0.34 -14.66
N GLU A 208 20.16 0.59 -13.71
CA GLU A 208 21.15 -0.41 -13.28
C GLU A 208 20.53 -1.57 -12.50
N ALA A 209 19.46 -1.33 -11.73
CA ALA A 209 18.78 -2.36 -10.96
C ALA A 209 17.88 -3.26 -11.82
N THR A 210 17.43 -2.79 -12.99
CA THR A 210 16.49 -3.49 -13.88
C THR A 210 17.10 -3.85 -15.23
N SER A 211 18.43 -3.79 -15.38
CA SER A 211 19.12 -4.09 -16.63
C SER A 211 18.94 -5.52 -17.13
N HIS A 212 18.56 -6.46 -16.24
CA HIS A 212 18.25 -7.85 -16.59
C HIS A 212 16.81 -8.05 -17.08
N MET A 213 15.94 -7.05 -16.94
CA MET A 213 14.54 -7.15 -17.33
C MET A 213 14.39 -6.75 -18.80
N SER A 214 13.63 -7.54 -19.56
CA SER A 214 13.34 -7.25 -20.96
C SER A 214 12.60 -5.90 -21.08
N GLU A 215 13.10 -5.03 -21.94
CA GLU A 215 12.43 -3.76 -22.26
C GLU A 215 11.08 -4.02 -22.94
N LYS A 216 10.14 -3.12 -22.69
CA LYS A 216 8.85 -3.17 -23.38
C LYS A 216 9.09 -2.78 -24.84
N VAL A 217 8.80 -3.68 -25.77
CA VAL A 217 8.85 -3.41 -27.20
C VAL A 217 7.94 -2.21 -27.52
N CYS A 218 8.54 -1.12 -27.99
CA CYS A 218 7.81 0.03 -28.51
C CYS A 218 7.48 -0.23 -29.98
N TRP A 219 6.21 -0.41 -30.30
CA TRP A 219 5.74 -0.63 -31.66
C TRP A 219 5.73 0.72 -32.41
N THR A 220 6.78 1.00 -33.17
CA THR A 220 6.78 2.09 -34.17
C THR A 220 6.11 1.60 -35.46
N TYR A 221 5.74 2.53 -36.35
CA TYR A 221 5.16 2.19 -37.65
C TYR A 221 6.03 1.17 -38.41
N GLU A 222 7.34 1.42 -38.48
CA GLU A 222 8.32 0.56 -39.17
C GLU A 222 8.38 -0.85 -38.58
N HIS A 223 8.42 -0.98 -37.25
CA HIS A 223 8.44 -2.29 -36.59
C HIS A 223 7.15 -3.07 -36.85
N VAL A 224 5.99 -2.39 -36.84
CA VAL A 224 4.70 -2.99 -37.12
C VAL A 224 4.60 -3.42 -38.58
N GLU A 225 5.11 -2.63 -39.51
CA GLU A 225 5.16 -2.94 -40.95
C GLU A 225 6.04 -4.16 -41.23
N GLN A 226 7.25 -4.21 -40.67
CA GLN A 226 8.15 -5.36 -40.79
C GLN A 226 7.55 -6.64 -40.19
N GLU A 227 6.85 -6.52 -39.07
CA GLU A 227 6.21 -7.67 -38.42
C GLU A 227 5.00 -8.16 -39.24
N ALA A 228 4.18 -7.25 -39.75
CA ALA A 228 3.02 -7.58 -40.58
C ALA A 228 3.41 -8.22 -41.92
N ALA A 229 4.55 -7.84 -42.49
CA ALA A 229 5.09 -8.44 -43.73
C ALA A 229 5.33 -9.95 -43.62
N LYS A 230 5.49 -10.51 -42.40
CA LYS A 230 5.68 -11.95 -42.17
C LYS A 230 4.41 -12.78 -42.41
N TYR A 231 3.24 -12.14 -42.44
CA TYR A 231 1.94 -12.83 -42.49
C TYR A 231 1.22 -12.54 -43.81
N LYS A 232 0.52 -13.55 -44.34
CA LYS A 232 -0.20 -13.45 -45.61
C LYS A 232 -1.65 -13.00 -45.44
N THR A 233 -2.24 -13.33 -44.30
CA THR A 233 -3.63 -12.95 -43.98
C THR A 233 -3.72 -12.17 -42.68
N ARG A 234 -4.74 -11.30 -42.57
CA ARG A 234 -5.01 -10.55 -41.31
C ARG A 234 -5.26 -11.48 -40.13
N LYS A 235 -5.87 -12.66 -40.37
CA LYS A 235 -6.13 -13.66 -39.33
C LYS A 235 -4.84 -14.25 -38.78
N GLU A 236 -3.90 -14.60 -39.66
CA GLU A 236 -2.56 -15.07 -39.27
C GLU A 236 -1.79 -14.00 -38.50
N PHE A 237 -1.87 -12.74 -38.93
CA PHE A 237 -1.21 -11.64 -38.23
C PHE A 237 -1.74 -11.45 -36.80
N ILE A 238 -3.06 -11.51 -36.61
CA ILE A 238 -3.68 -11.43 -35.27
C ILE A 238 -3.24 -12.61 -34.39
N GLN A 239 -3.20 -13.83 -34.95
CA GLN A 239 -2.82 -15.03 -34.21
C GLN A 239 -1.33 -15.07 -33.87
N GLY A 240 -0.47 -14.58 -34.76
CA GLY A 240 0.98 -14.54 -34.56
C GLY A 240 1.42 -13.41 -33.63
N ASN A 241 0.92 -12.19 -33.85
CA ASN A 241 1.30 -11.02 -33.07
C ASN A 241 0.16 -10.02 -32.88
N ASN A 242 -0.78 -10.38 -31.99
CA ASN A 242 -1.93 -9.53 -31.66
C ASN A 242 -1.52 -8.14 -31.13
N SER A 243 -0.40 -8.02 -30.43
CA SER A 243 0.06 -6.74 -29.88
C SER A 243 0.41 -5.73 -30.99
N ALA A 244 1.13 -6.17 -32.03
CA ALA A 244 1.43 -5.33 -33.19
C ALA A 244 0.15 -4.92 -33.93
N TYR A 245 -0.78 -5.85 -34.15
CA TYR A 245 -2.05 -5.57 -34.82
C TYR A 245 -2.93 -4.57 -34.04
N VAL A 246 -3.04 -4.71 -32.72
CA VAL A 246 -3.81 -3.78 -31.88
C VAL A 246 -3.22 -2.37 -31.93
N VAL A 247 -1.89 -2.22 -31.95
CA VAL A 247 -1.25 -0.92 -32.14
C VAL A 247 -1.59 -0.36 -33.52
N ALA A 248 -1.48 -1.16 -34.58
CA ALA A 248 -1.86 -0.75 -35.93
C ALA A 248 -3.31 -0.25 -36.00
N CYS A 249 -4.25 -0.94 -35.33
CA CYS A 249 -5.65 -0.53 -35.27
C CYS A 249 -5.83 0.80 -34.54
N ARG A 250 -5.18 0.98 -33.39
CA ARG A 250 -5.32 2.18 -32.57
C ARG A 250 -4.76 3.41 -33.26
N GLU A 251 -3.64 3.26 -33.97
CA GLU A 251 -2.97 4.36 -34.67
C GLU A 251 -3.46 4.55 -36.12
N GLY A 252 -4.41 3.72 -36.59
CA GLY A 252 -4.98 3.80 -37.94
C GLY A 252 -4.04 3.33 -39.06
N TRP A 253 -3.04 2.51 -38.75
CA TRP A 253 -2.07 1.99 -39.73
C TRP A 253 -2.55 0.76 -40.50
N THR A 254 -3.67 0.16 -40.08
CA THR A 254 -4.16 -1.13 -40.60
C THR A 254 -4.31 -1.19 -42.11
N ASP A 255 -4.73 -0.11 -42.76
CA ASP A 255 -4.96 -0.13 -44.20
C ASP A 255 -3.65 -0.11 -44.99
N LYS A 256 -2.60 0.51 -44.46
CA LYS A 256 -1.26 0.52 -45.07
C LYS A 256 -0.49 -0.75 -44.76
N VAL A 257 -0.41 -1.10 -43.47
CA VAL A 257 0.34 -2.25 -42.96
C VAL A 257 -0.23 -3.58 -43.43
N CYS A 258 -1.55 -3.67 -43.65
CA CYS A 258 -2.21 -4.90 -44.10
C CYS A 258 -2.68 -4.79 -45.57
N ALA A 259 -2.07 -3.91 -46.38
CA ALA A 259 -2.42 -3.74 -47.79
C ALA A 259 -2.09 -4.98 -48.64
N HIS A 260 -0.99 -5.67 -48.32
CA HIS A 260 -0.54 -6.89 -49.00
C HIS A 260 -1.31 -8.15 -48.58
N MET A 261 -2.14 -8.06 -47.53
CA MET A 261 -2.82 -9.23 -46.97
C MET A 261 -4.10 -9.55 -47.72
N GLU A 262 -4.29 -10.82 -48.05
CA GLU A 262 -5.48 -11.30 -48.74
C GLU A 262 -6.73 -11.10 -47.88
N ARG A 263 -7.74 -10.40 -48.43
CA ARG A 263 -9.07 -10.33 -47.85
C ARG A 263 -9.86 -11.55 -48.31
N LEU A 264 -9.97 -12.55 -47.44
CA LEU A 264 -10.92 -13.66 -47.64
C LEU A 264 -12.35 -13.13 -47.46
N SER A 265 -12.90 -12.52 -48.51
CA SER A 265 -14.33 -12.18 -48.57
C SER A 265 -15.06 -13.32 -49.27
N THR A 266 -16.17 -13.78 -48.68
CA THR A 266 -17.08 -14.67 -49.40
C THR A 266 -17.69 -13.90 -50.57
N PRO A 267 -17.74 -14.47 -51.80
CA PRO A 267 -18.35 -13.79 -52.95
C PRO A 267 -19.76 -13.29 -52.62
N ASN A 268 -20.15 -12.13 -53.16
CA ASN A 268 -21.52 -11.61 -53.02
C ASN A 268 -22.53 -12.68 -53.46
N GLY A 269 -23.51 -12.99 -52.59
CA GLY A 269 -24.50 -14.05 -52.84
C GLY A 269 -24.06 -15.48 -52.50
N TYR A 270 -22.88 -15.68 -51.90
CA TYR A 270 -22.43 -17.00 -51.42
C TYR A 270 -23.38 -17.63 -50.40
N TRP A 271 -24.04 -16.79 -49.59
CA TRP A 271 -25.03 -17.20 -48.59
C TRP A 271 -26.46 -17.12 -49.13
N THR A 272 -26.95 -18.24 -49.66
CA THR A 272 -28.36 -18.40 -50.02
C THR A 272 -29.19 -18.91 -48.84
N LEU A 273 -30.51 -18.71 -48.87
CA LEU A 273 -31.43 -19.19 -47.83
C LEU A 273 -31.29 -20.71 -47.58
N GLU A 274 -31.03 -21.48 -48.63
CA GLU A 274 -30.84 -22.94 -48.54
C GLU A 274 -29.54 -23.31 -47.84
N ARG A 275 -28.44 -22.60 -48.13
CA ARG A 275 -27.14 -22.78 -47.46
C ARG A 275 -27.21 -22.37 -45.98
N CYS A 276 -27.91 -21.28 -45.66
CA CYS A 276 -28.15 -20.89 -44.27
C CYS A 276 -28.96 -21.95 -43.53
N LYS A 277 -29.98 -22.56 -44.17
CA LYS A 277 -30.77 -23.64 -43.59
C LYS A 277 -29.92 -24.89 -43.33
N SER A 278 -29.12 -25.34 -44.31
CA SER A 278 -28.26 -26.51 -44.13
C SER A 278 -27.22 -26.30 -43.02
N GLU A 279 -26.65 -25.09 -42.95
CA GLU A 279 -25.63 -24.76 -41.96
C GLU A 279 -26.21 -24.63 -40.54
N SER A 280 -27.42 -24.07 -40.42
CA SER A 280 -28.09 -23.92 -39.12
C SER A 280 -28.35 -25.27 -38.43
N LYS A 281 -28.47 -26.37 -39.19
CA LYS A 281 -28.68 -27.72 -38.64
C LYS A 281 -27.46 -28.23 -37.87
N LYS A 282 -26.26 -27.65 -38.08
CA LYS A 282 -25.03 -28.03 -37.36
C LYS A 282 -25.00 -27.52 -35.92
N TYR A 283 -25.87 -26.57 -35.55
CA TYR A 283 -25.87 -25.89 -34.27
C TYR A 283 -27.13 -26.21 -33.47
N LYS A 284 -26.99 -26.43 -32.17
CA LYS A 284 -28.11 -26.84 -31.31
C LYS A 284 -28.95 -25.64 -30.88
N THR A 285 -28.31 -24.49 -30.63
CA THR A 285 -28.99 -23.30 -30.13
C THR A 285 -28.87 -22.11 -31.08
N ARG A 286 -29.88 -21.24 -31.07
CA ARG A 286 -29.90 -19.98 -31.84
C ARG A 286 -28.72 -19.07 -31.45
N GLY A 287 -28.34 -19.06 -30.17
CA GLY A 287 -27.24 -18.26 -29.66
C GLY A 287 -25.87 -18.71 -30.16
N GLU A 288 -25.64 -20.02 -30.25
CA GLU A 288 -24.42 -20.59 -30.84
C GLU A 288 -24.29 -20.22 -32.31
N PHE A 289 -25.35 -20.40 -33.09
CA PHE A 289 -25.35 -20.06 -34.52
C PHE A 289 -25.04 -18.57 -34.76
N LYS A 290 -25.61 -17.67 -33.94
CA LYS A 290 -25.37 -16.23 -34.05
C LYS A 290 -23.95 -15.81 -33.65
N LYS A 291 -23.29 -16.53 -32.72
CA LYS A 291 -21.91 -16.20 -32.29
C LYS A 291 -20.86 -16.62 -33.33
N THR A 292 -21.08 -17.74 -34.02
CA THR A 292 -20.17 -18.21 -35.08
C THR A 292 -20.40 -17.52 -36.43
N PHE A 293 -21.65 -17.19 -36.77
CA PHE A 293 -21.98 -16.40 -37.96
C PHE A 293 -22.01 -14.91 -37.64
N SER A 294 -20.85 -14.27 -37.71
CA SER A 294 -20.70 -12.84 -37.52
C SER A 294 -20.27 -12.19 -38.85
N PHE A 295 -21.25 -11.59 -39.55
CA PHE A 295 -21.18 -10.48 -40.54
C PHE A 295 -21.54 -10.66 -42.05
N SER A 296 -22.01 -9.49 -42.58
CA SER A 296 -22.33 -8.97 -43.93
C SER A 296 -23.77 -9.05 -44.47
N ASP A 297 -24.49 -10.18 -44.41
CA ASP A 297 -25.86 -10.28 -44.95
C ASP A 297 -26.90 -10.60 -43.86
N GLU A 298 -27.14 -9.61 -43.00
CA GLU A 298 -28.12 -9.67 -41.89
C GLU A 298 -29.56 -9.99 -42.40
N SER A 299 -29.85 -9.63 -43.65
CA SER A 299 -31.12 -9.87 -44.37
C SER A 299 -31.52 -11.35 -44.45
N CYS A 300 -30.58 -12.27 -44.72
CA CYS A 300 -30.88 -13.69 -44.89
C CYS A 300 -31.10 -14.41 -43.55
N ILE A 301 -30.34 -14.02 -42.52
CA ILE A 301 -30.46 -14.56 -41.18
C ILE A 301 -31.77 -14.10 -40.52
N GLN A 302 -32.13 -12.81 -40.65
CA GLN A 302 -33.35 -12.26 -40.05
C GLN A 302 -34.61 -12.95 -40.61
N LYS A 303 -34.70 -13.14 -41.94
CA LYS A 303 -35.80 -13.86 -42.60
C LYS A 303 -35.96 -15.31 -42.14
N TRP A 304 -34.86 -15.99 -41.81
CA TRP A 304 -34.90 -17.34 -41.26
C TRP A 304 -35.32 -17.36 -39.79
N LEU A 305 -34.80 -16.43 -38.98
CA LEU A 305 -35.12 -16.30 -37.56
C LEU A 305 -36.61 -15.97 -37.34
N ASP A 306 -37.21 -15.15 -38.20
CA ASP A 306 -38.63 -14.79 -38.13
C ASP A 306 -39.54 -15.99 -38.48
N LYS A 307 -39.20 -16.77 -39.52
CA LYS A 307 -39.94 -18.00 -39.88
C LYS A 307 -39.89 -19.07 -38.79
N ARG A 308 -38.76 -19.23 -38.09
CA ARG A 308 -38.64 -20.19 -36.98
C ARG A 308 -39.39 -19.72 -35.73
N SER A 309 -39.44 -18.40 -35.48
CA SER A 309 -40.27 -17.82 -34.42
C SER A 309 -41.77 -18.08 -34.66
N MET A 310 -42.22 -18.00 -35.91
CA MET A 310 -43.61 -18.34 -36.26
C MET A 310 -43.93 -19.83 -36.02
N LEU A 311 -42.97 -20.73 -36.24
CA LEU A 311 -43.15 -22.16 -35.98
C LEU A 311 -43.12 -22.51 -34.48
N SER A 312 -42.41 -21.73 -33.64
CA SER A 312 -42.42 -21.94 -32.18
C SER A 312 -43.66 -21.35 -31.50
N HIS A 313 -44.27 -20.30 -32.07
CA HIS A 313 -45.52 -19.73 -31.54
C HIS A 313 -46.77 -20.56 -31.89
N GLY A 314 -46.67 -21.49 -32.85
CA GLY A 314 -47.75 -22.41 -33.25
C GLY A 314 -48.06 -23.55 -32.25
N TYR A 315 -47.29 -23.69 -31.17
CA TYR A 315 -47.48 -24.75 -30.17
C TYR A 315 -47.98 -24.27 -28.80
N ALA A 316 -48.32 -22.99 -28.65
CA ALA A 316 -48.53 -22.39 -27.32
C ALA A 316 -49.89 -21.70 -27.06
N GLN A 317 -50.91 -21.79 -27.91
CA GLN A 317 -52.22 -21.19 -27.56
C GLN A 317 -53.45 -22.05 -27.90
N LYS A 318 -54.02 -22.60 -26.80
CA LYS A 318 -55.45 -22.87 -26.51
C LYS A 318 -56.09 -24.02 -27.31
N ALA A 319 -56.54 -25.14 -26.73
CA ALA A 319 -57.08 -25.38 -25.39
C ALA A 319 -58.03 -24.27 -24.89
N LYS A 320 -59.31 -24.46 -25.26
CA LYS A 320 -60.55 -24.00 -24.61
C LYS A 320 -60.92 -22.51 -24.72
N TRP A 321 -61.89 -22.28 -25.60
CA TRP A 321 -63.19 -21.59 -25.41
C TRP A 321 -63.51 -20.93 -24.06
N ILE A 322 -64.34 -19.88 -24.15
CA ILE A 322 -65.27 -19.26 -23.16
C ILE A 322 -64.92 -17.79 -22.81
N LEU A 323 -65.43 -16.84 -23.61
CA LEU A 323 -66.47 -15.85 -23.25
C LEU A 323 -66.44 -14.63 -24.20
N GLY A 324 -67.59 -14.38 -24.84
CA GLY A 324 -67.98 -13.12 -25.46
C GLY A 324 -67.55 -12.93 -26.90
#